data_AF-A0A936PNE0-F1
#
_entry.id   AF-A0A936PNE0-F1
#
_cell.length_a   1.000
_cell.length_b   1.000
_cell.length_c   1.000
_cell.angle_alpha   90.00
_cell.angle_beta   90.00
_cell.angle_gamma   90.00
#
_symmetry.space_group_name_H-M   'P 1'
#
loop_
_entity.id
_entity.type
_entity.pdbx_description
1 polymer ?
#
loop_
_entity_poly.entity_id
_entity_poly.type
_entity_poly.pdbx_seq_one_letter_code
_entity_poly.pdbx_strand_id
1 'polypeptide(L)'
;MILRKVWVQDLFSYRGKVELDLTKPRVDHPGAVVLVHGRNGQGKTSLLNSLKLLFGGVTERMRGDAVQGVMLKQNEYLTGRRPQWWGVLHRGARAPGQTYGVGAEWDSADGAVRLSAAGRWATTASLKTPWAR
;
A
#
# COMPACT_ATOMS: atom_id res chain seq x y z
N MET A 1 -5.48 9.70 18.20
CA MET A 1 -5.63 8.74 17.09
C MET A 1 -4.80 7.50 17.42
N ILE A 2 -5.38 6.29 17.40
CA ILE A 2 -4.67 5.03 17.67
C ILE A 2 -4.89 4.06 16.52
N LEU A 3 -3.83 3.69 15.80
CA LEU A 3 -3.91 2.77 14.66
C LEU A 3 -4.07 1.33 15.14
N ARG A 4 -5.12 0.65 14.68
CA ARG A 4 -5.49 -0.71 15.12
C ARG A 4 -5.10 -1.79 14.14
N LYS A 5 -5.40 -1.57 12.86
CA LYS A 5 -5.22 -2.58 11.82
C LYS A 5 -4.74 -1.94 10.55
N VAL A 6 -3.88 -2.65 9.83
CA VAL A 6 -3.47 -2.31 8.46
C VAL A 6 -3.61 -3.56 7.62
N TRP A 7 -4.10 -3.43 6.39
CA TRP A 7 -4.03 -4.52 5.41
C TRP A 7 -3.43 -4.03 4.12
N VAL A 8 -2.68 -4.91 3.45
CA VAL A 8 -2.08 -4.67 2.13
C VAL A 8 -2.41 -5.88 1.27
N GLN A 9 -2.89 -5.62 0.05
CA GLN A 9 -3.22 -6.65 -0.93
C GLN A 9 -2.52 -6.38 -2.25
N ASP A 10 -1.66 -7.30 -2.67
CA ASP A 10 -1.04 -7.29 -4.00
C ASP A 10 -0.29 -5.98 -4.34
N LEU A 11 0.26 -5.29 -3.35
CA LEU A 11 1.05 -4.06 -3.51
C LEU A 11 2.52 -4.26 -3.12
N PHE A 12 3.42 -3.64 -3.89
CA PHE A 12 4.87 -3.69 -3.78
C PHE A 12 5.38 -5.13 -3.70
N SER A 13 5.95 -5.53 -2.55
CA SER A 13 6.43 -6.88 -2.28
C SER A 13 5.39 -7.80 -1.65
N TYR A 14 4.19 -7.29 -1.32
CA TYR A 14 3.12 -8.11 -0.74
C TYR A 14 2.33 -8.79 -1.87
N ARG A 15 2.29 -10.13 -1.83
CA ARG A 15 1.44 -10.96 -2.70
C ARG A 15 0.28 -11.51 -1.88
N GLY A 16 -0.93 -11.47 -2.43
CA GLY A 16 -2.15 -11.77 -1.70
C GLY A 16 -2.47 -10.71 -0.65
N LYS A 17 -3.46 -10.99 0.20
CA LYS A 17 -3.88 -10.10 1.29
C LYS A 17 -3.11 -10.44 2.57
N VAL A 18 -2.43 -9.44 3.12
CA VAL A 18 -1.77 -9.51 4.42
C VAL A 18 -2.43 -8.52 5.36
N GLU A 19 -2.74 -8.95 6.58
CA GLU A 19 -3.33 -8.13 7.63
C GLU A 19 -2.39 -8.05 8.83
N LEU A 20 -2.19 -6.84 9.35
CA LEU A 20 -1.39 -6.54 10.51
C LEU A 20 -2.31 -6.00 11.60
N ASP A 21 -2.38 -6.73 12.71
CA ASP A 21 -3.03 -6.29 13.93
C ASP A 21 -2.02 -5.56 14.82
N LEU A 22 -2.28 -4.28 15.06
CA LEU A 22 -1.45 -3.36 15.84
C LEU A 22 -2.01 -3.14 17.25
N THR A 23 -3.12 -3.79 17.60
CA THR A 23 -3.77 -3.65 18.91
C THR A 23 -3.19 -4.59 19.97
N LYS A 24 -2.38 -5.57 19.58
CA LYS A 24 -1.84 -6.57 20.50
C LYS A 24 -0.97 -5.90 21.57
N PRO A 25 -1.39 -5.91 22.85
CA PRO A 25 -0.56 -5.39 23.93
C PRO A 25 0.60 -6.34 24.22
N ARG A 26 1.78 -5.82 24.57
CA ARG A 26 2.60 -6.48 25.59
C ARG A 26 1.97 -6.10 26.93
N VAL A 27 1.69 -7.09 27.76
CA VAL A 27 0.92 -6.98 29.02
C VAL A 27 1.57 -6.03 30.04
N ASP A 28 2.79 -5.57 29.76
CA ASP A 28 3.73 -5.02 30.72
C ASP A 28 4.30 -3.64 30.31
N HIS A 29 3.92 -3.10 29.13
CA HIS A 29 4.38 -1.78 28.68
C HIS A 29 3.24 -0.90 28.10
N PRO A 30 2.82 0.17 28.80
CA PRO A 30 1.73 1.05 28.37
C PRO A 30 2.11 2.06 27.26
N GLY A 31 3.16 1.78 26.46
CA GLY A 31 3.54 2.59 25.30
C GLY A 31 3.05 1.94 24.01
N ALA A 32 2.16 2.60 23.27
CA ALA A 32 1.60 2.13 22.00
C ALA A 32 2.62 2.20 20.83
N VAL A 33 3.80 1.60 21.00
CA VAL A 33 4.85 1.55 19.99
C VAL A 33 4.87 0.15 19.38
N VAL A 34 4.57 0.06 18.08
CA VAL A 34 4.69 -1.19 17.32
C VAL A 34 5.96 -1.16 16.49
N LEU A 35 6.84 -2.14 16.70
CA LEU A 35 8.05 -2.32 15.91
C LEU A 35 7.81 -3.30 14.76
N VAL A 36 7.89 -2.81 13.53
CA VAL A 36 7.95 -3.66 12.33
C VAL A 36 9.42 -3.96 11.99
N HIS A 37 9.88 -5.16 12.31
CA HIS A 37 11.26 -5.59 12.10
C HIS A 37 11.38 -6.73 11.07
N GLY A 38 12.59 -6.95 10.54
CA GLY A 38 12.86 -7.99 9.54
C GLY A 38 14.12 -7.70 8.72
N ARG A 39 14.63 -8.67 7.98
CA ARG A 39 15.83 -8.52 7.13
C ARG A 39 15.58 -7.58 5.94
N ASN A 40 16.65 -7.14 5.27
CA ASN A 40 16.53 -6.44 3.99
C ASN A 40 15.78 -7.32 2.97
N GLY A 41 14.92 -6.70 2.16
CA GLY A 41 14.05 -7.42 1.21
C GLY A 41 12.73 -7.95 1.78
N GLN A 42 12.52 -7.94 3.11
CA GLN A 42 11.29 -8.47 3.73
C GLN A 42 10.07 -7.51 3.72
N GLY A 43 10.05 -6.51 2.84
CA GLY A 43 8.85 -5.69 2.64
C GLY A 43 8.56 -4.60 3.68
N LYS A 44 9.47 -4.31 4.61
CA LYS A 44 9.29 -3.19 5.57
C LYS A 44 9.03 -1.85 4.88
N THR A 45 9.88 -1.49 3.91
CA THR A 45 9.72 -0.27 3.11
C THR A 45 8.46 -0.31 2.26
N SER A 46 8.09 -1.49 1.75
CA SER A 46 6.83 -1.72 1.02
C SER A 46 5.60 -1.42 1.86
N LEU A 47 5.61 -1.79 3.15
CA LEU A 47 4.52 -1.48 4.07
C LEU A 47 4.37 0.03 4.25
N LEU A 48 5.49 0.71 4.53
CA LEU A 48 5.50 2.16 4.69
C LEU A 48 5.01 2.88 3.42
N ASN A 49 5.45 2.42 2.24
CA ASN A 49 5.00 3.01 0.96
C ASN A 49 3.52 2.71 0.67
N SER A 50 2.99 1.57 1.10
CA SER A 50 1.55 1.27 1.02
C SER A 50 0.75 2.24 1.89
N LEU A 51 1.22 2.55 3.10
CA LEU A 51 0.57 3.54 3.97
C LEU A 51 0.66 4.96 3.41
N LYS A 52 1.81 5.34 2.83
CA LYS A 52 1.95 6.62 2.11
C LYS A 52 0.94 6.72 0.97
N LEU A 53 0.77 5.64 0.20
CA LEU A 53 -0.23 5.58 -0.87
C LEU A 53 -1.66 5.71 -0.33
N LEU A 54 -1.97 5.06 0.80
CA LEU A 54 -3.29 5.11 1.43
C LEU A 54 -3.67 6.56 1.84
N PHE A 55 -2.79 7.24 2.56
CA PHE A 55 -3.10 8.54 3.15
C PHE A 55 -2.82 9.71 2.20
N GLY A 56 -1.78 9.62 1.38
CA GLY A 56 -1.30 10.69 0.51
C GLY A 56 -1.63 10.52 -0.97
N GLY A 57 -2.14 9.36 -1.40
CA GLY A 57 -2.35 9.05 -2.81
C GLY A 57 -1.04 8.91 -3.58
N VAL A 58 -1.11 9.01 -4.92
CA VAL A 58 0.08 8.93 -5.77
C VAL A 58 0.74 10.31 -5.85
N THR A 59 1.85 10.49 -5.14
CA THR A 59 2.60 11.75 -5.13
C THR A 59 3.71 11.79 -6.19
N GLU A 60 4.14 12.97 -6.59
CA GLU A 60 5.28 13.15 -7.52
C GLU A 60 6.57 12.50 -6.99
N ARG A 61 6.89 12.71 -5.72
CA ARG A 61 8.03 12.07 -5.06
C ARG A 61 7.99 10.55 -5.15
N MET A 62 6.83 9.94 -4.89
CA MET A 62 6.67 8.49 -5.00
C MET A 62 6.89 7.97 -6.42
N ARG A 63 6.46 8.73 -7.44
CA ARG A 63 6.65 8.39 -8.85
C ARG A 63 8.10 8.54 -9.32
N GLY A 64 8.81 9.56 -8.82
CA GLY A 64 10.24 9.77 -9.10
C GLY A 64 11.17 8.82 -8.34
N ASP A 65 10.83 8.46 -7.10
CA ASP A 65 11.63 7.54 -6.28
C ASP A 65 11.44 6.06 -6.68
N ALA A 66 10.39 5.75 -7.45
CA ALA A 66 10.08 4.39 -7.89
C ALA A 66 11.20 3.78 -8.75
N VAL A 67 11.85 4.64 -9.54
CA VAL A 67 12.84 4.28 -10.54
C VAL A 67 13.84 5.42 -10.65
N GLN A 68 15.13 5.12 -10.49
CA GLN A 68 16.16 6.13 -10.67
C GLN A 68 16.11 6.76 -12.07
N GLY A 69 16.05 8.10 -12.10
CA GLY A 69 16.14 8.90 -13.32
C GLY A 69 14.89 8.89 -14.20
N VAL A 70 13.78 8.30 -13.76
CA VAL A 70 12.55 8.22 -14.56
C VAL A 70 11.34 8.60 -13.72
N MET A 71 10.66 9.66 -14.16
CA MET A 71 9.37 10.05 -13.60
C MET A 71 8.25 9.24 -14.24
N LEU A 72 7.66 8.31 -13.48
CA LEU A 72 6.53 7.52 -13.96
C LEU A 72 5.25 8.37 -14.06
N LYS A 73 4.39 8.08 -15.04
CA LYS A 73 3.00 8.57 -14.99
C LYS A 73 2.24 7.89 -13.86
N GLN A 74 1.16 8.49 -13.37
CA GLN A 74 0.41 7.94 -12.23
C GLN A 74 -0.13 6.53 -12.50
N ASN A 75 -0.68 6.31 -13.69
CA ASN A 75 -1.10 4.98 -14.14
C ASN A 75 0.09 4.01 -14.20
N GLU A 76 1.19 4.38 -14.85
CA GLU A 76 2.40 3.54 -14.91
C GLU A 76 2.95 3.20 -13.52
N TYR A 77 2.92 4.15 -12.58
CA TYR A 77 3.31 3.92 -11.20
C TYR A 77 2.42 2.89 -10.52
N LEU A 78 1.12 2.89 -10.77
CA LEU A 78 0.18 1.92 -10.19
C LEU A 78 0.27 0.55 -10.87
N THR A 79 0.30 0.53 -12.20
CA THR A 79 0.07 -0.67 -13.01
C THR A 79 1.31 -1.21 -13.68
N GLY A 80 2.46 -0.62 -13.39
CA GLY A 80 3.73 -0.95 -14.04
C GLY A 80 3.87 -0.26 -15.40
N ARG A 81 5.08 0.25 -15.67
CA ARG A 81 5.54 0.54 -17.03
C ARG A 81 5.85 -0.77 -17.78
N ARG A 82 5.80 -0.76 -19.10
CA ARG A 82 6.29 -1.86 -19.98
C ARG A 82 7.51 -1.36 -20.78
N PRO A 83 8.46 -2.24 -21.18
CA PRO A 83 8.52 -3.69 -20.97
C PRO A 83 9.04 -4.11 -19.58
N GLN A 84 9.68 -3.20 -18.84
CA GLN A 84 10.20 -3.44 -17.50
C GLN A 84 9.15 -3.06 -16.45
N TRP A 85 8.77 -4.01 -15.59
CA TRP A 85 7.69 -3.82 -14.61
C TRP A 85 8.11 -2.89 -13.47
N TRP A 86 7.93 -1.60 -13.69
CA TRP A 86 8.28 -0.54 -12.75
C TRP A 86 6.98 0.11 -12.27
N GLY A 87 6.42 -0.42 -11.18
CA GLY A 87 5.17 0.04 -10.58
C GLY A 87 4.87 -0.68 -9.26
N VAL A 88 3.83 -0.25 -8.56
CA VAL A 88 3.49 -0.71 -7.22
C VAL A 88 2.58 -1.92 -7.21
N LEU A 89 1.82 -2.23 -8.26
CA LEU A 89 1.12 -3.50 -8.31
C LEU A 89 2.12 -4.65 -8.33
N HIS A 90 1.89 -5.66 -7.50
CA HIS A 90 2.76 -6.83 -7.44
C HIS A 90 2.78 -7.56 -8.80
N ARG A 91 3.97 -7.89 -9.32
CA ARG A 91 4.15 -8.48 -10.67
C ARG A 91 3.36 -9.77 -10.88
N GLY A 92 3.14 -10.54 -9.82
CA GLY A 92 2.35 -11.78 -9.83
C GLY A 92 0.82 -11.59 -9.80
N ALA A 93 0.32 -10.37 -9.61
CA ALA A 93 -1.09 -10.07 -9.36
C ALA A 93 -1.76 -9.37 -10.56
N ARG A 94 -1.54 -9.91 -11.77
CA ARG A 94 -1.98 -9.30 -13.04
C ARG A 94 -3.06 -10.11 -13.76
N ALA A 95 -3.79 -10.94 -13.01
CA ALA A 95 -4.96 -11.63 -13.54
C ALA A 95 -6.10 -10.62 -13.76
N PRO A 96 -6.81 -10.66 -14.89
CA PRO A 96 -7.97 -9.79 -15.12
C PRO A 96 -8.95 -9.85 -13.94
N GLY A 97 -9.35 -8.69 -13.42
CA GLY A 97 -10.26 -8.59 -12.27
C GLY A 97 -9.61 -8.74 -10.90
N GLN A 98 -8.31 -9.04 -10.81
CA GLN A 98 -7.59 -9.12 -9.54
C GLN A 98 -7.68 -7.80 -8.78
N THR A 99 -8.11 -7.85 -7.53
CA THR A 99 -8.15 -6.66 -6.67
C THR A 99 -6.82 -6.45 -5.98
N TYR A 100 -6.40 -5.20 -5.85
CA TYR A 100 -5.20 -4.80 -5.12
C TYR A 100 -5.49 -3.53 -4.33
N GLY A 101 -4.79 -3.30 -3.23
CA GLY A 101 -5.07 -2.13 -2.41
C GLY A 101 -4.43 -2.16 -1.04
N VAL A 102 -4.78 -1.15 -0.25
CA VAL A 102 -4.33 -0.97 1.11
C VAL A 102 -5.45 -0.34 1.93
N GLY A 103 -5.52 -0.66 3.21
CA GLY A 103 -6.43 0.00 4.13
C GLY A 103 -5.94 -0.04 5.56
N ALA A 104 -6.55 0.80 6.38
CA ALA A 104 -6.24 0.96 7.78
C ALA A 104 -7.49 1.27 8.60
N GLU A 105 -7.44 0.86 9.86
CA GLU A 105 -8.47 1.13 10.86
C GLU A 105 -7.82 1.77 12.09
N TRP A 106 -8.42 2.84 12.61
CA TRP A 106 -7.91 3.54 13.80
C TRP A 106 -9.04 4.11 14.65
N ASP A 107 -8.77 4.31 15.94
CA ASP A 107 -9.67 5.02 16.84
C ASP A 107 -9.37 6.53 16.78
N SER A 108 -10.42 7.33 16.59
CA SER A 108 -10.44 8.79 16.68
C SER A 108 -11.27 9.24 17.89
N ALA A 109 -11.24 10.53 18.21
CA ALA A 109 -12.10 11.11 19.25
C ALA A 109 -13.59 10.88 18.95
N ASP A 110 -13.96 10.90 17.67
CA ASP A 110 -15.33 10.73 17.19
C ASP A 110 -15.72 9.26 16.92
N GLY A 111 -14.85 8.31 17.31
CA GLY A 111 -15.06 6.87 17.12
C GLY A 111 -14.12 6.21 16.13
N ALA A 112 -14.42 4.96 15.78
CA ALA A 112 -13.59 4.14 14.91
C ALA A 112 -13.69 4.58 13.44
N VAL A 113 -12.54 4.81 12.81
CA VAL A 113 -12.41 5.21 11.41
C VAL A 113 -11.82 4.07 10.60
N ARG A 114 -12.37 3.83 9.42
CA ARG A 114 -11.84 2.89 8.43
C ARG A 114 -11.57 3.62 7.13
N LEU A 115 -10.35 3.51 6.62
CA LEU A 115 -9.97 4.04 5.32
C LEU A 115 -9.37 2.93 4.48
N SER A 116 -9.82 2.82 3.24
CA SER A 116 -9.25 1.89 2.27
C SER A 116 -9.22 2.52 0.90
N ALA A 117 -8.21 2.15 0.13
CA ALA A 117 -8.16 2.43 -1.27
C ALA A 117 -7.75 1.15 -2.01
N ALA A 118 -8.55 0.78 -3.01
CA ALA A 118 -8.40 -0.47 -3.73
C ALA A 118 -8.78 -0.30 -5.20
N GLY A 119 -7.94 -0.83 -6.09
CA GLY A 119 -8.18 -0.91 -7.52
C GLY A 119 -8.44 -2.34 -7.96
N ARG A 120 -8.94 -2.51 -9.19
CA ARG A 120 -8.96 -3.81 -9.85
C ARG A 120 -8.03 -3.76 -11.05
N TRP A 121 -7.25 -4.80 -11.27
CA TRP A 121 -6.44 -4.93 -12.46
C TRP A 121 -7.34 -5.16 -13.69
N ALA A 122 -7.07 -4.41 -14.75
CA ALA A 122 -7.66 -4.60 -16.07
C ALA A 122 -6.54 -4.60 -17.12
N THR A 123 -6.70 -5.43 -18.16
CA THR A 123 -5.77 -5.51 -19.30
C THR A 123 -5.87 -4.30 -20.23
N THR A 124 -6.98 -3.57 -20.18
CA THR A 124 -7.27 -2.38 -20.99
C THR A 124 -7.10 -1.11 -20.16
N ALA A 125 -6.47 -0.10 -20.77
CA ALA A 125 -5.94 1.12 -20.14
C ALA A 125 -6.95 2.04 -19.42
N SER A 126 -8.20 1.64 -19.22
CA SER A 126 -9.22 2.42 -18.51
C SER A 126 -9.35 1.94 -17.07
N LEU A 127 -8.37 2.28 -16.25
CA LEU A 127 -8.48 2.09 -14.80
C LEU A 127 -9.06 3.35 -14.16
N LYS A 128 -10.25 3.21 -13.56
CA LYS A 128 -10.71 4.17 -12.56
C LYS A 128 -9.77 4.04 -11.36
N THR A 129 -8.86 5.00 -11.23
CA THR A 129 -7.85 5.01 -10.19
C THR A 129 -8.46 5.53 -8.90
N PRO A 130 -8.55 4.74 -7.82
CA PRO A 130 -9.11 5.22 -6.54
C PRO A 130 -8.19 6.23 -5.83
N TRP A 131 -6.95 6.39 -6.32
CA TRP A 131 -5.92 7.29 -5.79
C TRP A 131 -5.66 8.52 -6.67
N ALA A 132 -6.54 8.82 -7.64
CA ALA A 132 -6.51 10.09 -8.35
C ALA A 132 -7.19 11.14 -7.46
N ARG A 133 -6.39 12.06 -6.91
CA ARG A 133 -6.88 13.30 -6.30
C ARG A 133 -6.46 14.45 -7.18
#